data_AF-A0A1F8TUF7-F1
#
_entry.id   AF-A0A1F8TUF7-F1
#
_cell.length_a   1.000
_cell.length_b   1.000
_cell.length_c   1.000
_cell.angle_alpha   90.00
_cell.angle_beta   90.00
_cell.angle_gamma   90.00
#
_symmetry.space_group_name_H-M   'P 1'
#
loop_
_entity.id
_entity.type
_entity.pdbx_description
1 polymer ?
#
loop_
_entity_poly.entity_id
_entity_poly.type
_entity_poly.pdbx_seq_one_letter_code
_entity_poly.pdbx_strand_id
1 'polypeptide(L)' 'MAEALGDLSPREAQVLRLRFGLNDGNEYTLEEVGQKFGLTGERIRQIEGKALRQLRHPRKARELKEYL' A
#
# COMPACT_ATOMS: atom_id res chain seq x y z
N MET A 1 0.79 -1.17 20.47
CA MET A 1 0.82 0.06 19.64
C MET A 1 1.15 -0.38 18.23
N ALA A 2 0.16 -0.29 17.34
CA ALA A 2 0.21 -0.81 15.96
C ALA A 2 0.98 0.19 15.07
N GLU A 3 2.30 0.09 15.04
CA GLU A 3 3.16 1.10 14.40
C GLU A 3 3.77 0.64 13.06
N ALA A 4 3.43 -0.55 12.54
CA ALA A 4 3.74 -0.85 11.14
C ALA A 4 2.84 -0.10 10.14
N LEU A 5 1.62 0.24 10.55
CA LEU A 5 0.63 1.00 9.75
C LEU A 5 0.42 2.44 10.25
N GLY A 6 1.00 2.85 11.38
CA GLY A 6 0.75 4.16 12.01
C GLY A 6 1.12 5.40 11.18
N ASP A 7 1.85 5.22 10.07
CA ASP A 7 2.26 6.32 9.16
C ASP A 7 1.59 6.23 7.77
N LEU A 8 0.87 5.15 7.47
CA LEU A 8 0.07 5.04 6.25
C LEU A 8 -1.38 5.33 6.62
N SER A 9 -1.95 6.36 6.03
CA SER A 9 -3.37 6.64 6.19
C SER A 9 -4.20 5.42 5.76
N PRO A 10 -5.40 5.19 6.32
CA PRO A 10 -6.28 4.09 5.88
C PRO A 10 -6.49 4.05 4.36
N ARG A 11 -6.47 5.22 3.72
CA ARG A 11 -6.53 5.39 2.27
C ARG A 11 -5.29 4.85 1.53
N GLU A 12 -4.09 5.02 2.07
CA GLU A 12 -2.86 4.51 1.48
C GLU A 12 -2.78 2.98 1.62
N ALA A 13 -3.25 2.42 2.73
CA ALA A 13 -3.39 0.98 2.90
C ALA A 13 -4.39 0.38 1.89
N GLN A 14 -5.50 1.06 1.62
CA GLN A 14 -6.46 0.64 0.58
C GLN A 14 -5.85 0.71 -0.83
N VAL A 15 -5.06 1.74 -1.13
CA VAL A 15 -4.30 1.86 -2.39
C VAL A 15 -3.40 0.65 -2.60
N LEU A 16 -2.66 0.23 -1.56
CA LEU A 16 -1.77 -0.94 -1.64
C LEU A 16 -2.56 -2.24 -1.78
N ARG A 17 -3.64 -2.43 -1.00
CA ARG A 17 -4.52 -3.60 -1.11
C ARG A 17 -5.10 -3.77 -2.50
N LEU A 18 -5.51 -2.67 -3.13
CA LEU A 18 -6.00 -2.70 -4.49
C LEU A 18 -4.87 -2.97 -5.48
N ARG A 19 -3.73 -2.27 -5.35
CA ARG A 19 -2.56 -2.43 -6.24
C ARG A 19 -2.09 -3.88 -6.35
N PHE A 20 -2.06 -4.60 -5.23
CA PHE A 20 -1.59 -5.99 -5.12
C PHE A 20 -2.72 -7.03 -5.18
N GLY A 21 -3.97 -6.62 -5.45
CA GLY A 21 -5.09 -7.55 -5.55
C GLY A 21 -5.45 -8.28 -4.26
N LEU A 22 -5.08 -7.75 -3.09
CA LEU A 22 -5.35 -8.36 -1.79
C LEU A 22 -6.85 -8.40 -1.42
N ASN A 23 -7.66 -7.61 -2.13
CA ASN A 23 -9.10 -7.50 -1.84
C ASN A 23 -9.96 -8.38 -2.76
N ASP A 24 -9.56 -8.54 -4.03
CA ASP A 24 -10.37 -9.15 -5.09
C ASP A 24 -9.58 -10.16 -5.95
N GLY A 25 -8.32 -10.43 -5.61
CA GLY A 25 -7.40 -11.29 -6.38
C GLY A 25 -6.84 -10.64 -7.65
N ASN A 26 -7.33 -9.46 -8.03
CA ASN A 26 -6.94 -8.76 -9.25
C ASN A 26 -5.96 -7.61 -8.95
N GLU A 27 -4.77 -7.67 -9.55
CA GLU A 27 -3.81 -6.57 -9.51
C GLU A 27 -4.26 -5.43 -10.44
N TYR A 28 -4.14 -4.20 -9.98
CA TYR A 28 -4.46 -3.00 -10.77
C TYR A 28 -3.19 -2.21 -11.06
N THR A 29 -3.12 -1.52 -12.20
CA THR A 29 -1.99 -0.65 -12.54
C THR A 29 -1.98 0.64 -11.71
N LEU A 30 -0.84 1.35 -11.69
CA LEU A 30 -0.72 2.64 -11.01
C LEU A 30 -1.76 3.66 -11.51
N GLU A 31 -2.07 3.63 -12.81
CA GLU A 31 -3.07 4.52 -13.40
C GLU A 31 -4.49 4.14 -13.00
N GLU A 32 -4.85 2.86 -13.02
CA GLU A 32 -6.18 2.40 -12.62
C GLU A 32 -6.47 2.66 -11.14
N VAL A 33 -5.48 2.40 -10.27
CA VAL A 33 -5.56 2.73 -8.85
C VAL A 33 -5.62 4.25 -8.70
N GLY A 34 -4.80 5.00 -9.44
CA GLY A 34 -4.84 6.47 -9.47
C GLY A 34 -6.24 7.00 -9.78
N GLN A 35 -6.87 6.53 -10.86
CA GLN A 35 -8.21 6.94 -11.26
C GLN A 35 -9.26 6.62 -10.19
N LYS A 36 -9.23 5.43 -9.59
CA LYS A 36 -10.19 5.03 -8.53
C LYS A 36 -10.05 5.88 -7.26
N PHE A 37 -8.85 6.31 -6.93
CA PHE A 37 -8.58 7.11 -5.74
C PHE A 37 -8.51 8.62 -6.02
N GLY A 38 -8.70 9.07 -7.26
CA GLY A 38 -8.53 10.48 -7.63
C GLY A 38 -7.10 11.00 -7.41
N LEU A 39 -6.11 10.13 -7.64
CA LEU A 39 -4.67 10.40 -7.49
C LEU A 39 -3.95 10.19 -8.83
N THR A 40 -2.79 10.82 -8.98
CA THR A 40 -1.92 10.54 -10.12
C THR A 40 -1.20 9.20 -9.93
N GLY A 41 -0.84 8.51 -11.03
CA GLY A 41 -0.04 7.29 -10.95
C GLY A 41 1.29 7.48 -10.23
N GLU A 42 1.89 8.67 -10.34
CA GLU A 42 3.09 9.03 -9.59
C GLU A 42 2.85 9.07 -8.07
N ARG A 43 1.68 9.54 -7.62
CA ARG A 43 1.33 9.50 -6.21
C ARG A 43 1.18 8.05 -5.71
N ILE A 44 0.60 7.17 -6.51
CA ILE A 44 0.51 5.73 -6.18
C ILE A 44 1.92 5.12 -6.05
N ARG A 45 2.83 5.44 -6.98
CA ARG A 45 4.24 5.00 -6.92
C ARG A 45 4.95 5.48 -5.65
N GLN A 46 4.71 6.72 -5.21
CA GLN A 46 5.28 7.24 -3.96
C GLN A 46 4.77 6.47 -2.74
N ILE A 47 3.48 6.15 -2.70
CA ILE A 47 2.87 5.37 -1.62
C ILE A 47 3.48 3.96 -1.58
N GLU A 48 3.63 3.31 -2.74
CA GLU A 48 4.26 1.99 -2.87
C GLU A 48 5.71 2.02 -2.38
N GLY A 49 6.50 3.03 -2.78
CA GLY A 49 7.87 3.22 -2.30
C GLY A 49 7.96 3.46 -0.80
N LYS A 50 7.03 4.24 -0.22
CA LYS A 50 6.95 4.46 1.23
C LYS A 50 6.65 3.15 1.96
N ALA A 51 5.71 2.36 1.46
CA ALA A 51 5.34 1.06 2.02
C ALA A 51 6.51 0.07 1.96
N LEU A 52 7.17 -0.08 0.81
CA LEU A 52 8.34 -0.94 0.61
C LEU A 52 9.52 -0.53 1.52
N ARG A 53 9.73 0.77 1.71
CA ARG A 53 10.76 1.26 2.63
C ARG A 53 10.46 0.90 4.08
N GLN A 54 9.19 0.92 4.48
CA GLN A 54 8.77 0.46 5.82
C GLN A 54 8.89 -1.06 5.96
N LEU A 55 8.59 -1.82 4.91
CA LEU A 55 8.74 -3.28 4.85
C LEU A 55 10.19 -3.76 5.00
N ARG A 56 11.18 -2.94 4.65
CA ARG A 56 12.60 -3.28 4.88
C ARG A 56 13.00 -3.26 6.36
N HIS A 57 12.17 -2.71 7.25
CA HIS A 57 12.44 -2.74 8.69
C HIS A 57 11.95 -4.06 9.31
N PRO A 58 12.83 -4.88 9.91
CA PRO A 58 12.52 -6.27 10.29
C PRO A 58 11.33 -6.42 11.26
N ARG A 59 11.08 -5.42 12.12
CA ARG A 59 9.89 -5.40 13.00
C ARG A 59 8.58 -5.15 12.24
N LYS A 60 8.60 -4.23 11.26
CA LYS A 60 7.41 -3.83 10.47
C LYS A 60 7.12 -4.79 9.32
N ALA A 61 8.16 -5.45 8.80
CA ALA A 61 8.06 -6.51 7.80
C ALA A 61 7.12 -7.63 8.25
N ARG A 62 7.12 -7.97 9.55
CA ARG A 62 6.32 -9.05 10.12
C ARG A 62 4.83 -8.70 10.19
N GLU A 63 4.51 -7.49 10.67
CA GLU A 63 3.12 -7.00 10.77
C GLU A 63 2.46 -6.81 9.40
N LEU A 64 3.20 -6.37 8.37
CA LEU A 64 2.63 -6.24 7.03
C LEU A 64 2.55 -7.57 6.26
N LYS A 65 3.44 -8.54 6.53
CA LYS A 65 3.34 -9.90 5.97
C LYS A 65 2.10 -10.65 6.45
N GLU A 66 1.54 -10.25 7.59
CA GLU A 66 0.26 -10.75 8.08
C GLU A 66 -0.94 -10.02 7.43
N TYR A 67 -0.68 -8.92 6.71
CA TYR A 67 -1.66 -8.08 6.01
C TYR A 67 -1.63 -8.24 4.47
N LEU A 68 -0.54 -8.81 3.95
CA LEU A 68 -0.28 -9.22 2.55
C LEU A 68 -0.58 -10.71 2.41
#